data_AF-A0A2H0XE80-F1
#
_entry.id   AF-A0A2H0XE80-F1
#
_cell.length_a   1.000
_cell.length_b   1.000
_cell.length_c   1.000
_cell.angle_alpha   90.00
_cell.angle_beta   90.00
_cell.angle_gamma   90.00
#
_symmetry.space_group_name_H-M   'P 1'
#
loop_
_entity.id
_entity.type
_entity.pdbx_description
1 polymer ?
#
loop_
_entity_poly.entity_id
_entity_poly.type
_entity_poly.pdbx_seq_one_letter_code
_entity_poly.pdbx_strand_id
1 'polypeptide(L)'
;FVCDVKKEARPLLPAITHIDGTARVQTVNKEVNPRFWKVIKEFGKITGIPVLLNTSFNVRGEPIVCNPKDAIRCFYSTGLDYLIMGNYLLSKK
;
A
#
# COMPACT_ATOMS: atom_id res chain seq x y z
N PHE A 1 13.21 -8.64 6.62
CA PHE A 1 12.88 -8.45 8.05
C PHE A 1 11.43 -8.88 8.27
N VAL A 2 11.19 -9.75 9.23
CA VAL A 2 9.86 -10.22 9.67
C VAL A 2 9.78 -9.89 11.16
N CYS A 3 8.64 -9.43 11.64
CA CYS A 3 8.45 -9.10 13.05
C CYS A 3 7.07 -9.56 13.54
N ASP A 4 6.98 -9.78 14.86
CA ASP A 4 5.72 -10.10 15.51
C ASP A 4 4.77 -8.91 15.49
N VAL A 5 3.53 -9.16 15.10
CA VAL A 5 2.44 -8.20 15.30
C VAL A 5 2.02 -8.29 16.76
N LYS A 6 1.99 -7.13 17.44
CA LYS A 6 1.50 -7.02 18.82
C LYS A 6 0.14 -7.69 18.96
N LYS A 7 -0.05 -8.51 20.00
CA LYS A 7 -1.23 -9.38 20.16
C LYS A 7 -2.54 -8.59 20.07
N GLU A 8 -2.57 -7.43 20.70
CA GLU A 8 -3.70 -6.49 20.71
C GLU A 8 -4.00 -5.86 19.33
N ALA A 9 -3.02 -5.79 18.43
CA ALA A 9 -3.18 -5.22 17.10
C ALA A 9 -3.58 -6.26 16.04
N ARG A 10 -3.39 -7.56 16.30
CA ARG A 10 -3.69 -8.64 15.33
C ARG A 10 -5.13 -8.62 14.83
N PRO A 11 -6.17 -8.46 15.68
CA PRO A 11 -7.56 -8.40 15.21
C PRO A 11 -7.85 -7.18 14.33
N LEU A 12 -7.06 -6.11 14.48
CA LEU A 12 -7.20 -4.87 13.71
C LEU A 12 -6.45 -4.91 12.38
N LEU A 13 -5.47 -5.81 12.24
CA LEU A 13 -4.57 -5.91 11.09
C LEU A 13 -4.60 -7.28 10.39
N PRO A 14 -5.78 -7.88 10.13
CA PRO A 14 -5.86 -9.25 9.62
C PRO A 14 -5.26 -9.39 8.21
N ALA A 15 -5.35 -8.35 7.38
CA ALA A 15 -4.88 -8.39 5.99
C ALA A 15 -3.35 -8.46 5.84
N ILE A 16 -2.58 -8.08 6.88
CA ILE A 16 -1.11 -8.07 6.86
C ILE A 16 -0.49 -9.09 7.84
N THR A 17 -1.31 -9.72 8.68
CA THR A 17 -0.84 -10.65 9.73
C THR A 17 -0.92 -12.08 9.21
N HIS A 18 0.21 -12.79 9.20
CA HIS A 18 0.25 -14.21 8.88
C HIS A 18 -0.37 -15.07 9.99
N ILE A 19 -0.67 -16.33 9.70
CA ILE A 19 -1.32 -17.26 10.65
C ILE A 19 -0.52 -17.47 11.95
N ASP A 20 0.80 -17.28 11.90
CA ASP A 20 1.71 -17.35 13.03
C ASP A 20 1.78 -16.04 13.85
N GLY A 21 1.09 -14.98 13.42
CA GLY A 21 1.07 -13.67 14.07
C GLY A 21 2.20 -12.74 13.65
N THR A 22 2.93 -13.05 12.57
CA THR A 22 4.04 -12.23 12.05
C THR A 22 3.62 -11.36 10.85
N ALA A 23 4.42 -10.34 10.54
CA ALA A 23 4.27 -9.52 9.35
C ALA A 23 5.63 -9.07 8.79
N ARG A 24 5.67 -8.76 7.49
CA ARG A 24 6.82 -8.08 6.84
C ARG A 24 6.56 -6.58 6.85
N VAL A 25 7.32 -5.86 7.67
CA VAL A 25 7.07 -4.43 7.89
C VAL A 25 8.00 -3.56 7.07
N GLN A 26 7.42 -2.53 6.48
CA GLN A 26 8.12 -1.36 5.95
C GLN A 26 7.75 -0.16 6.82
N THR A 27 8.73 0.42 7.51
CA THR A 27 8.54 1.71 8.17
C THR A 27 8.78 2.83 7.18
N VAL A 28 7.92 3.85 7.19
CA VAL A 28 8.04 5.02 6.32
C VAL A 28 8.40 6.21 7.20
N ASN A 29 9.55 6.80 6.94
CA ASN A 29 10.03 7.98 7.63
C ASN A 29 9.62 9.25 6.86
N LYS A 30 9.24 10.31 7.58
CA LYS A 30 8.72 11.56 7.00
C LYS A 30 9.80 12.32 6.24
N GLU A 31 11.03 12.33 6.73
CA GLU A 31 12.17 13.01 6.13
C GLU A 31 12.62 12.31 4.82
N VAL A 32 12.42 10.98 4.73
CA VAL A 32 12.79 10.18 3.55
C VAL A 32 11.69 10.16 2.47
N ASN A 33 10.42 9.96 2.85
CA ASN A 33 9.30 9.92 1.90
C ASN A 33 8.08 10.67 2.46
N PRO A 34 8.09 12.01 2.41
CA PRO A 34 7.05 12.84 3.05
C PRO A 34 5.67 12.63 2.43
N ARG A 35 5.59 12.33 1.13
CA ARG A 35 4.32 12.11 0.43
C ARG A 35 3.65 10.83 0.92
N PHE A 36 4.37 9.71 0.94
CA PHE A 36 3.80 8.44 1.38
C PHE A 36 3.52 8.44 2.88
N TRP A 37 4.39 9.07 3.68
CA TRP A 37 4.13 9.30 5.10
C TRP A 37 2.84 10.06 5.36
N LYS A 38 2.56 11.11 4.57
CA LYS A 38 1.31 11.89 4.69
C LYS A 38 0.09 11.02 4.39
N VAL A 39 0.14 10.15 3.36
CA VAL A 39 -0.95 9.23 3.05
C VAL A 39 -1.24 8.31 4.24
N ILE A 40 -0.21 7.68 4.81
CA ILE A 40 -0.36 6.80 5.99
C ILE A 40 -0.93 7.57 7.19
N LYS A 41 -0.45 8.80 7.43
CA LYS A 41 -0.96 9.64 8.52
C LYS A 41 -2.42 10.01 8.34
N GLU A 42 -2.82 10.48 7.15
CA GLU A 42 -4.22 10.85 6.90
C GLU A 42 -5.13 9.63 6.96
N PHE A 43 -4.69 8.48 6.44
CA PHE A 43 -5.40 7.20 6.61
C PHE A 43 -5.61 6.89 8.10
N GLY A 44 -4.56 7.00 8.92
CA GLY A 44 -4.67 6.79 10.37
C GLY A 44 -5.59 7.78 11.09
N LYS A 45 -5.72 9.03 10.62
CA LYS A 45 -6.73 9.97 11.17
C LYS A 45 -8.16 9.56 10.85
N ILE A 46 -8.38 8.95 9.68
CA ILE A 46 -9.72 8.53 9.22
C ILE A 46 -10.12 7.21 9.89
N THR A 47 -9.20 6.24 9.96
CA THR A 47 -9.50 4.87 10.38
C THR A 47 -9.08 4.55 11.82
N GLY A 48 -8.26 5.40 12.45
CA GLY A 48 -7.58 5.11 13.71
C GLY A 48 -6.36 4.18 13.55
N ILE A 49 -6.09 3.65 12.35
CA ILE A 49 -5.03 2.67 12.07
C ILE A 49 -4.06 3.23 11.03
N PRO A 50 -2.87 3.73 11.41
CA PRO A 50 -1.89 4.29 10.48
C PRO A 50 -1.06 3.19 9.79
N VAL A 51 -1.71 2.19 9.18
CA VAL A 51 -1.07 1.06 8.50
C VAL A 51 -1.77 0.79 7.18
N LEU A 52 -1.00 0.59 6.10
CA LEU A 52 -1.49 0.23 4.78
C LEU A 52 -0.95 -1.14 4.36
N LEU A 53 -1.77 -1.92 3.65
CA LEU A 53 -1.27 -3.02 2.86
C LEU A 53 -0.53 -2.46 1.65
N ASN A 54 0.74 -2.85 1.47
CA ASN A 54 1.56 -2.44 0.34
C ASN A 54 1.96 -3.68 -0.46
N THR A 55 1.64 -3.69 -1.75
CA THR A 55 1.96 -4.79 -2.67
C THR A 55 2.54 -4.26 -3.97
N SER A 56 3.16 -5.13 -4.76
CA SER A 56 3.74 -4.75 -6.05
C SER A 56 2.67 -4.23 -6.99
N PHE A 57 2.94 -3.09 -7.62
CA PHE A 57 2.08 -2.59 -8.68
C PHE A 57 2.50 -3.20 -10.02
N ASN A 58 1.88 -4.33 -10.34
CA ASN A 58 2.07 -5.11 -11.57
C ASN A 58 0.89 -6.06 -11.81
N VAL A 59 0.87 -6.68 -12.99
CA VAL A 59 0.03 -7.86 -13.27
C VAL A 59 0.85 -9.12 -13.01
N ARG A 60 0.20 -10.23 -12.65
CA ARG A 60 0.88 -11.52 -12.43
C ARG A 60 1.69 -11.90 -13.68
N GLY A 61 2.99 -12.13 -13.50
CA GLY A 61 3.92 -12.49 -14.57
C GLY A 61 4.66 -11.30 -15.18
N GLU A 62 4.35 -10.07 -14.77
CA GLU A 62 5.02 -8.86 -15.25
C GLU A 62 5.89 -8.20 -14.16
N PRO A 63 6.95 -7.45 -14.56
CA PRO A 63 7.73 -6.65 -13.62
C PRO A 63 6.90 -5.49 -13.03
N ILE A 64 7.43 -4.86 -11.97
CA ILE A 64 6.86 -3.62 -11.42
C ILE A 64 6.88 -2.54 -12.50
N VAL A 65 5.82 -1.74 -12.55
CA VAL A 65 5.69 -0.63 -13.51
C VAL A 65 6.82 0.39 -13.32
N CYS A 66 7.43 0.84 -14.43
CA CYS A 66 8.56 1.78 -14.41
C CYS A 66 8.32 3.07 -15.21
N ASN A 67 7.22 3.19 -15.95
CA ASN A 67 6.88 4.40 -16.69
C ASN A 67 5.35 4.64 -16.68
N PRO A 68 4.89 5.86 -17.03
CA PRO A 68 3.46 6.20 -17.03
C PRO A 68 2.58 5.30 -17.90
N LYS A 69 3.09 4.87 -19.07
CA LYS A 69 2.36 4.00 -20.00
C LYS A 69 2.10 2.63 -19.37
N ASP A 70 3.09 2.06 -18.69
CA ASP A 70 2.96 0.80 -17.97
C ASP A 70 1.98 0.89 -16.81
N ALA A 71 2.04 1.98 -16.04
CA ALA A 71 1.13 2.22 -14.92
C ALA A 71 -0.33 2.35 -15.38
N ILE A 72 -0.59 3.07 -16.48
CA ILE A 72 -1.93 3.20 -17.06
C ILE A 72 -2.42 1.84 -17.58
N ARG A 73 -1.57 1.11 -18.34
CA ARG A 73 -1.91 -0.23 -18.83
C ARG A 73 -2.25 -1.18 -17.68
N CYS A 74 -1.38 -1.27 -16.68
CA CYS A 74 -1.60 -2.11 -15.49
C CYS A 74 -2.87 -1.71 -14.74
N PHE A 75 -3.13 -0.41 -14.58
CA PHE A 75 -4.35 0.09 -13.97
C PHE A 75 -5.59 -0.41 -14.72
N TYR A 76 -5.67 -0.23 -16.04
CA TYR A 76 -6.84 -0.68 -16.82
C TYR A 76 -6.99 -2.20 -16.90
N SER A 77 -5.90 -2.96 -16.84
CA SER A 77 -5.92 -4.43 -16.86
C SER A 77 -6.21 -5.11 -15.51
N THR A 78 -6.40 -4.35 -14.42
CA THR A 78 -6.63 -4.89 -13.07
C THR A 78 -7.96 -4.42 -12.47
N GLY A 79 -8.37 -4.98 -11.33
CA GLY A 79 -9.54 -4.53 -10.58
C GLY A 79 -9.33 -3.27 -9.72
N LEU A 80 -8.28 -2.48 -9.97
CA LEU A 80 -8.00 -1.27 -9.20
C LEU A 80 -9.02 -0.16 -9.48
N ASP A 81 -9.48 0.52 -8.44
CA ASP A 81 -10.46 1.60 -8.52
C ASP A 81 -9.84 2.95 -8.92
N TYR A 82 -8.68 3.26 -8.35
CA TYR A 82 -7.98 4.54 -8.52
C TYR A 82 -6.48 4.36 -8.80
N LEU A 83 -5.94 5.23 -9.66
CA LEU A 83 -4.51 5.37 -9.89
C LEU A 83 -4.08 6.80 -9.61
N ILE A 84 -3.15 6.97 -8.67
CA ILE A 84 -2.51 8.26 -8.39
C ILE A 84 -1.11 8.22 -8.99
N MET A 85 -0.82 9.12 -9.92
CA MET A 85 0.47 9.23 -10.59
C MET A 85 0.93 10.69 -10.58
N GLY A 86 1.91 11.01 -9.75
CA GLY A 86 2.34 12.40 -9.57
C GLY A 86 1.18 13.25 -9.03
N ASN A 87 0.71 14.22 -9.80
CA ASN A 87 -0.41 15.10 -9.45
C ASN A 87 -1.72 14.74 -10.16
N TYR A 88 -1.76 13.58 -10.82
CA TYR A 88 -2.91 13.10 -11.55
C TYR A 88 -3.61 11.99 -10.75
N LEU A 89 -4.94 12.02 -10.78
CA LEU A 89 -5.80 10.96 -10.26
C LEU A 89 -6.66 10.45 -11.43
N LEU A 90 -6.60 9.14 -11.67
CA LEU A 90 -7.45 8.45 -12.62
C LEU A 90 -8.44 7.59 -11.83
N SER A 91 -9.68 7.54 -12.30
CA SER A 91 -10.74 6.68 -11.78
C SER A 91 -11.39 5.94 -12.93
N LYS A 92 -11.71 4.66 -12.75
CA LYS A 92 -12.60 3.95 -13.69
C LYS A 92 -14.04 4.31 -13.33
N LYS A 93 -14.63 5.22 -14.11
CA LYS A 93 -16.07 5.44 -14.15
C LYS A 93 -16.61 4.85 -15.43
#